data_AF-A0A7Y2U1G0-F1
#
_entry.id   AF-A0A7Y2U1G0-F1
#
_cell.length_a   1.000
_cell.length_b   1.000
_cell.length_c   1.000
_cell.angle_alpha   90.00
_cell.angle_beta   90.00
_cell.angle_gamma   90.00
#
_symmetry.space_group_name_H-M   'P 1'
#
loop_
_entity.id
_entity.type
_entity.pdbx_description
1 polymer ?
#
loop_
_entity_poly.entity_id
_entity_poly.type
_entity_poly.pdbx_seq_one_letter_code
_entity_poly.pdbx_strand_id
1 'polypeptide(L)'
;MAHTTLKTSYFALADRLNRYPQGAPPSDLLFEILSMLFSEEEAGLVSLMPIKPFTAKKASRIWKKNLAETQNILDALADRAILVDFEQNG
;
A
#
# COMPACT_ATOMS: atom_id res chain seq x y z
N MET A 1 5.57 22.30 10.87
CA MET A 1 4.56 21.91 9.86
C MET A 1 4.85 20.55 9.19
N ALA A 2 5.90 19.81 9.56
CA ALA A 2 6.17 18.46 9.03
C ALA A 2 5.31 17.34 9.65
N HIS A 3 4.70 17.58 10.82
CA HIS A 3 3.88 16.57 11.52
C HIS A 3 2.46 16.39 10.98
N THR A 4 1.96 17.30 10.13
CA THR A 4 0.61 17.21 9.56
C THR A 4 0.59 16.41 8.26
N THR A 5 1.66 16.47 7.47
CA THR A 5 1.79 15.74 6.19
C THR A 5 1.94 14.23 6.42
N LEU A 6 2.70 13.82 7.44
CA LEU A 6 2.86 12.42 7.84
C LEU A 6 1.52 11.71 8.08
N LYS A 7 0.47 12.45 8.47
CA LYS A 7 -0.83 11.84 8.71
C LYS A 7 -1.55 11.45 7.42
N THR A 8 -1.35 12.08 6.25
CA THR A 8 -2.25 11.84 5.11
C THR A 8 -2.06 10.47 4.46
N SER A 9 -0.81 10.05 4.19
CA SER A 9 -0.53 8.76 3.55
C SER A 9 -0.83 7.57 4.47
N TYR A 10 -0.36 7.61 5.73
CA TYR A 10 -0.65 6.54 6.70
C TYR A 10 -2.13 6.51 7.11
N PHE A 11 -2.81 7.67 7.19
CA PHE A 11 -4.25 7.70 7.41
C PHE A 11 -5.02 7.11 6.24
N ALA A 12 -4.65 7.43 4.99
CA ALA A 12 -5.27 6.82 3.81
C ALA A 12 -5.06 5.31 3.77
N LEU A 13 -3.88 4.83 4.15
CA LEU A 13 -3.60 3.41 4.29
C LEU A 13 -4.45 2.76 5.39
N ALA A 14 -4.57 3.41 6.56
CA ALA A 14 -5.44 2.94 7.65
C ALA A 14 -6.92 2.92 7.25
N ASP A 15 -7.43 3.96 6.57
CA ASP A 15 -8.80 3.99 6.04
C ASP A 15 -9.05 2.84 5.05
N ARG A 16 -8.06 2.57 4.18
CA ARG A 16 -8.10 1.41 3.28
C ARG A 16 -8.14 0.08 4.05
N LEU A 17 -7.34 -0.09 5.11
CA LEU A 17 -7.37 -1.30 5.96
C LEU A 17 -8.73 -1.48 6.64
N ASN A 18 -9.36 -0.38 7.06
CA ASN A 18 -10.69 -0.37 7.67
C ASN A 18 -11.83 -0.79 6.74
N ARG A 19 -11.60 -0.94 5.43
CA ARG A 19 -12.58 -1.51 4.50
C ARG A 19 -12.78 -3.02 4.68
N TYR A 20 -11.88 -3.68 5.42
CA TYR A 20 -12.03 -5.08 5.80
C TYR A 20 -12.82 -5.18 7.12
N PRO A 21 -13.73 -6.16 7.31
CA PRO A 21 -14.65 -6.20 8.45
C PRO A 21 -13.98 -6.24 9.84
N GLN A 22 -12.73 -6.69 9.93
CA GLN A 22 -11.99 -6.70 11.20
C GLN A 22 -11.40 -5.33 11.58
N GLY A 23 -11.30 -4.40 10.62
CA GLY A 23 -10.80 -3.05 10.84
C GLY A 23 -9.36 -2.94 11.36
N ALA A 24 -8.90 -1.71 11.43
CA ALA A 24 -7.69 -1.24 12.10
C ALA A 24 -7.88 0.28 12.38
N PRO A 25 -8.59 0.65 13.45
CA PRO A 25 -8.94 2.06 13.68
C PRO A 25 -7.67 2.93 13.75
N PRO A 26 -7.70 4.15 13.16
CA PRO A 26 -6.55 5.04 13.18
C PRO A 26 -6.09 5.32 14.61
N SER A 27 -4.81 5.11 14.88
CA SER A 27 -4.15 5.39 16.16
C SER A 27 -2.69 5.73 15.92
N ASP A 28 -2.08 6.47 16.83
CA ASP A 28 -0.66 6.83 16.71
C ASP A 28 0.22 5.57 16.68
N LEU A 29 -0.10 4.56 17.52
CA LEU A 29 0.59 3.26 17.50
C LEU A 29 0.48 2.54 16.14
N LEU A 30 -0.69 2.57 15.50
CA LEU A 30 -0.85 1.99 14.16
C LEU A 30 0.03 2.73 13.15
N PHE A 31 0.10 4.06 13.21
CA PHE A 31 0.95 4.83 12.31
C PHE A 31 2.44 4.55 12.52
N GLU A 32 2.88 4.38 13.76
CA GLU A 32 4.25 3.93 14.07
C GLU A 32 4.54 2.56 13.44
N ILE A 33 3.63 1.58 13.61
CA ILE A 33 3.75 0.26 12.97
C ILE A 33 3.83 0.40 11.44
N LEU A 34 2.94 1.18 10.83
CA LEU A 34 2.94 1.36 9.38
C LEU A 34 4.21 2.06 8.88
N SER A 35 4.77 3.00 9.63
CA SER A 35 6.03 3.67 9.27
C SER A 35 7.27 2.79 9.39
N MET A 36 7.22 1.72 10.18
CA MET A 36 8.26 0.69 10.19
C MET A 36 8.18 -0.22 8.96
N LEU A 37 6.97 -0.40 8.40
CA LEU A 37 6.71 -1.32 7.29
C LEU A 37 6.80 -0.65 5.92
N PHE A 38 6.38 0.60 5.81
CA PHE A 38 6.26 1.34 4.56
C PHE A 38 7.01 2.66 4.67
N SER A 39 7.65 3.07 3.57
CA SER A 39 7.92 4.49 3.39
C SER A 39 6.61 5.27 3.18
N GLU A 40 6.67 6.59 3.34
CA GLU A 40 5.49 7.46 3.15
C GLU A 40 4.94 7.37 1.71
N GLU A 41 5.82 7.27 0.71
CA GLU A 41 5.44 7.10 -0.69
C GLU A 41 4.71 5.76 -0.90
N GLU A 42 5.28 4.67 -0.37
CA GLU A 42 4.68 3.34 -0.49
C GLU A 42 3.32 3.26 0.22
N ALA A 43 3.18 3.85 1.40
CA ALA A 43 1.90 3.91 2.10
C ALA A 43 0.83 4.60 1.24
N GLY A 44 1.20 5.70 0.58
CA GLY A 44 0.35 6.39 -0.39
C GLY A 44 -0.04 5.48 -1.56
N LEU A 45 0.91 4.81 -2.19
CA LEU A 45 0.66 3.92 -3.32
C LEU A 45 -0.22 2.72 -2.94
N VAL A 46 0.04 2.10 -1.79
CA VAL A 46 -0.68 0.91 -1.30
C VAL A 46 -2.11 1.26 -0.90
N SER A 47 -2.34 2.47 -0.37
CA SER A 47 -3.69 2.95 -0.03
C SER A 47 -4.63 3.01 -1.24
N LEU A 48 -4.07 3.21 -2.45
CA LEU A 48 -4.83 3.30 -3.71
C LEU A 48 -5.10 1.93 -4.34
N MET A 49 -4.44 0.86 -3.87
CA MET A 49 -4.54 -0.44 -4.50
C MET A 49 -5.89 -1.12 -4.26
N PRO A 50 -6.37 -1.94 -5.22
CA PRO A 50 -7.58 -2.74 -5.03
C PRO A 50 -7.44 -3.70 -3.83
N ILE A 51 -8.55 -3.94 -3.13
CA ILE A 51 -8.61 -4.99 -2.08
C ILE A 51 -8.61 -6.39 -2.70
N LYS A 52 -9.15 -6.51 -3.92
CA LYS A 52 -9.13 -7.75 -4.69
C LYS A 52 -7.78 -7.93 -5.40
N PRO A 53 -7.39 -9.17 -5.72
CA PRO A 53 -6.23 -9.44 -6.55
C PRO A 53 -6.21 -8.58 -7.82
N PHE A 54 -5.02 -8.11 -8.20
CA PHE A 54 -4.81 -7.24 -9.33
C PHE A 54 -3.49 -7.58 -10.02
N THR A 55 -3.33 -7.09 -11.25
CA THR A 55 -2.12 -7.30 -12.04
C THR A 55 -1.22 -6.06 -11.99
N ALA A 56 0.08 -6.22 -12.26
CA ALA A 56 1.02 -5.10 -12.39
C ALA A 56 0.53 -4.05 -13.40
N LYS A 57 -0.10 -4.48 -14.51
CA LYS A 57 -0.73 -3.58 -15.51
C LYS A 57 -1.87 -2.74 -14.92
N LYS A 58 -2.63 -3.27 -13.95
CA LYS A 58 -3.69 -2.52 -13.28
C LYS A 58 -3.10 -1.54 -12.26
N ALA A 59 -2.10 -1.96 -11.50
CA ALA A 59 -1.36 -1.10 -10.57
C ALA A 59 -0.72 0.08 -11.31
N SER A 60 -0.08 -0.16 -12.46
CA SER A 60 0.60 0.89 -13.23
C SER A 60 -0.36 1.99 -13.70
N ARG A 61 -1.60 1.62 -14.08
CA ARG A 61 -2.66 2.55 -14.44
C ARG A 61 -3.14 3.38 -13.25
N ILE A 62 -3.28 2.77 -12.07
CA ILE A 62 -3.71 3.45 -10.84
C ILE A 62 -2.64 4.44 -10.38
N TRP A 63 -1.38 4.02 -10.38
CA TRP A 63 -0.25 4.84 -9.96
C TRP A 63 0.23 5.83 -11.02
N LYS A 64 -0.29 5.73 -12.25
CA LYS A 64 0.14 6.53 -13.41
C LYS A 64 1.65 6.42 -13.66
N LYS A 65 2.21 5.24 -13.41
CA LYS A 65 3.63 4.90 -13.63
C LYS A 65 3.75 3.94 -14.81
N ASN A 66 4.96 3.84 -15.38
CA ASN A 66 5.22 2.84 -16.42
C ASN A 66 5.26 1.43 -15.80
N LEU A 67 5.16 0.39 -16.63
CA LEU A 67 5.04 -0.99 -16.15
C LEU A 67 6.32 -1.47 -15.42
N ALA A 68 7.50 -1.13 -15.93
CA ALA A 68 8.77 -1.55 -15.32
C ALA A 68 8.97 -0.93 -13.94
N GLU A 69 8.73 0.38 -13.82
CA GLU A 69 8.77 1.09 -12.55
C GLU A 69 7.73 0.53 -11.56
N THR A 70 6.52 0.26 -12.02
CA THR A 70 5.47 -0.35 -11.20
C THR A 70 5.88 -1.72 -10.70
N GLN A 71 6.49 -2.54 -11.56
CA GLN A 71 6.91 -3.88 -11.22
C GLN A 71 8.03 -3.86 -10.18
N ASN A 72 9.04 -3.00 -10.35
CA ASN A 72 10.09 -2.83 -9.35
C ASN A 72 9.55 -2.44 -7.96
N ILE A 73 8.52 -1.58 -7.89
CA ILE A 73 7.87 -1.21 -6.62
C ILE A 73 7.12 -2.41 -6.02
N LEU A 74 6.37 -3.15 -6.84
CA LEU A 74 5.64 -4.34 -6.39
C LEU A 74 6.60 -5.42 -5.88
N ASP A 75 7.71 -5.64 -6.58
CA ASP A 75 8.73 -6.63 -6.22
C ASP A 75 9.40 -6.23 -4.89
N ALA A 76 9.75 -4.95 -4.70
CA ALA A 76 10.32 -4.46 -3.43
C ALA A 76 9.35 -4.57 -2.23
N LEU A 77 8.04 -4.52 -2.47
CA LEU A 77 7.02 -4.80 -1.45
C LEU A 77 6.92 -6.31 -1.19
N ALA A 78 7.01 -7.15 -2.22
CA ALA A 78 6.99 -8.61 -2.11
C ALA A 78 8.23 -9.14 -1.37
N ASP A 79 9.42 -8.59 -1.64
CA ASP A 79 10.68 -8.94 -0.96
C ASP A 79 10.61 -8.74 0.55
N ARG A 80 9.78 -7.81 1.02
CA ARG A 80 9.53 -7.52 2.44
C ARG A 80 8.31 -8.24 3.00
N ALA A 81 7.77 -9.21 2.26
CA ALA A 81 6.56 -9.97 2.59
C ALA A 81 5.30 -9.10 2.84
N ILE A 82 5.26 -7.90 2.27
CA ILE A 82 4.10 -6.99 2.37
C ILE A 82 3.01 -7.39 1.38
N LEU A 83 3.42 -7.84 0.18
CA LEU A 83 2.55 -8.34 -0.86
C LEU A 83 2.94 -9.77 -1.21
N VAL A 84 1.97 -10.51 -1.73
CA VAL A 84 2.17 -11.86 -2.24
C VAL A 84 1.52 -11.91 -3.61
N ASP A 85 2.28 -12.33 -4.61
CA ASP A 85 1.78 -12.71 -5.91
C ASP A 85 1.39 -14.19 -5.91
N PHE A 86 0.51 -14.55 -6.83
CA PHE A 86 0.10 -15.94 -7.02
C PHE A 86 -0.38 -16.13 -8.45
N GLU A 87 -0.19 -17.33 -8.97
CA GLU A 87 -0.74 -17.70 -10.26
C GLU A 87 -2.25 -17.89 -10.15
N GLN A 88 -2.98 -17.19 -11.02
CA GLN A 88 -4.41 -17.38 -11.17
C GLN A 88 -4.63 -18.28 -12.40
N ASN A 89 -5.00 -19.53 -12.14
CA ASN A 89 -5.35 -20.61 -13.09
C ASN A 89 -4.22 -21.57 -13.53
N GLY A 90 -3.06 -21.59 -12.86
CA GLY A 90 -1.96 -22.54 -13.18
C GLY A 90 -1.44 -22.34 -14.59
#